data_AF-A0A524PM81-F1
#
_entry.id   AF-A0A524PM81-F1
#
_cell.length_a   1.000
_cell.length_b   1.000
_cell.length_c   1.000
_cell.angle_alpha   90.00
_cell.angle_beta   90.00
_cell.angle_gamma   90.00
#
_symmetry.space_group_name_H-M   'P 1'
#
loop_
_entity.id
_entity.type
_entity.pdbx_description
1 polymer ?
#
loop_
_entity_poly.entity_id
_entity_poly.type
_entity_poly.pdbx_seq_one_letter_code
_entity_poly.pdbx_strand_id
1 'polypeptide(L)'
;MSDLCFRLTSRALVVAVVVSAAFGAGAVSADDSLELLSAQERAYVEKIQAALGTGGGVTVDIDEALAGGAFGSASAGSELDATATIEALTAANAMLSDVARALREAPPTTMRGLIETNAGVAEILEKSYAGCKEMAVEEGANNALQWGRDALGDVFGVPLDGGTTAAGKARVLACVAGENAKVKQALGVAQDALYARVDEIKKQEEVERDLFGDQGGAICFIATAAYGTSSAVQIDVLRSFRDEVLMQSEAGRDLVGFYYAASPPVADFIARHETLRTVVREAIIDPIVAVVAAAECVWSTSW
;
A
#
# COMPACT_ATOMS: atom_id res chain seq x y z
N MET A 1 -57.06 12.98 -22.58
CA MET A 1 -55.73 12.72 -21.99
C MET A 1 -55.40 11.22 -22.01
N SER A 2 -55.78 10.51 -23.08
CA SER A 2 -55.77 9.03 -23.12
C SER A 2 -55.42 8.42 -24.47
N ASP A 3 -55.08 9.24 -25.49
CA ASP A 3 -54.73 8.74 -26.83
C ASP A 3 -53.22 8.78 -27.13
N LEU A 4 -52.46 9.68 -26.48
CA LEU A 4 -51.03 9.81 -26.74
C LEU A 4 -50.23 8.66 -26.12
N CYS A 5 -50.61 8.23 -24.91
CA CYS A 5 -49.96 7.14 -24.19
C CYS A 5 -50.17 5.77 -24.87
N PHE A 6 -51.31 5.56 -25.52
CA PHE A 6 -51.62 4.30 -26.21
C PHE A 6 -51.01 4.22 -27.62
N ARG A 7 -50.73 5.35 -28.29
CA ARG A 7 -50.18 5.33 -29.66
C ARG A 7 -48.66 5.10 -29.72
N LEU A 8 -47.94 5.27 -28.61
CA LEU A 8 -46.49 5.03 -28.52
C LEU A 8 -46.13 3.57 -28.20
N THR A 9 -47.07 2.77 -27.67
CA THR A 9 -46.83 1.36 -27.32
C THR A 9 -46.64 0.44 -28.53
N SER A 10 -47.01 0.87 -29.74
CA SER A 10 -46.96 0.00 -30.94
C SER A 10 -45.61 -0.03 -31.68
N ARG A 11 -44.59 0.74 -31.27
CA ARG A 11 -43.29 0.78 -32.00
C ARG A 11 -42.02 0.65 -31.17
N ALA A 12 -42.07 0.61 -29.84
CA ALA A 12 -40.87 0.50 -28.99
C ALA A 12 -40.44 -0.93 -28.64
N LEU A 13 -41.27 -1.95 -28.95
CA LEU A 13 -41.06 -3.34 -28.51
C LEU A 13 -39.94 -4.11 -29.26
N VAL A 14 -39.12 -3.47 -30.09
CA VAL A 14 -38.15 -4.17 -30.97
C VAL A 14 -36.69 -4.03 -30.52
N VAL A 15 -36.38 -3.22 -29.50
CA VAL A 15 -34.96 -2.93 -29.16
C VAL A 15 -34.45 -3.65 -27.90
N ALA A 16 -35.31 -4.27 -27.08
CA ALA A 16 -34.93 -4.78 -25.76
C ALA A 16 -34.50 -6.26 -25.68
N VAL A 17 -34.15 -6.91 -26.79
CA VAL A 17 -33.64 -8.30 -26.78
C VAL A 17 -32.36 -8.36 -27.61
N VAL A 18 -31.20 -8.26 -26.95
CA VAL A 18 -29.92 -8.93 -27.26
C VAL A 18 -28.90 -8.53 -26.17
N VAL A 19 -28.11 -9.51 -25.70
CA VAL A 19 -27.00 -9.50 -24.69
C VAL A 19 -27.44 -9.79 -23.24
N SER A 20 -27.64 -11.06 -22.80
CA SER A 20 -26.64 -12.10 -22.38
C SER A 20 -25.84 -11.70 -21.13
N ALA A 21 -26.12 -12.24 -19.94
CA ALA A 21 -25.70 -13.54 -19.40
C ALA A 21 -24.17 -13.72 -19.24
N ALA A 22 -23.65 -13.71 -17.99
CA ALA A 22 -22.76 -14.73 -17.39
C ALA A 22 -21.98 -14.23 -16.15
N PHE A 23 -21.66 -15.18 -15.25
CA PHE A 23 -20.76 -15.15 -14.08
C PHE A 23 -21.32 -14.52 -12.78
N GLY A 24 -21.29 -15.15 -11.60
CA GLY A 24 -20.48 -16.28 -11.10
C GLY A 24 -19.77 -15.86 -9.82
N ALA A 25 -20.02 -16.57 -8.70
CA ALA A 25 -19.73 -16.19 -7.31
C ALA A 25 -18.27 -16.37 -6.82
N GLY A 26 -17.96 -15.82 -5.63
CA GLY A 26 -16.84 -16.23 -4.74
C GLY A 26 -16.28 -15.04 -3.94
N ALA A 27 -16.47 -14.89 -2.62
CA ALA A 27 -15.94 -15.62 -1.45
C ALA A 27 -14.54 -15.13 -0.99
N VAL A 28 -14.57 -14.44 0.16
CA VAL A 28 -13.51 -13.74 0.92
C VAL A 28 -12.43 -14.68 1.50
N SER A 29 -11.16 -14.28 1.37
CA SER A 29 -10.06 -14.72 2.25
C SER A 29 -8.94 -13.68 2.26
N ALA A 30 -8.54 -13.17 3.44
CA ALA A 30 -7.28 -12.50 3.85
C ALA A 30 -6.60 -11.42 2.94
N ASP A 31 -7.02 -11.25 1.68
CA ASP A 31 -6.70 -10.18 0.72
C ASP A 31 -7.49 -8.89 1.03
N ASP A 32 -8.44 -8.98 1.97
CA ASP A 32 -9.40 -7.96 2.41
C ASP A 32 -8.72 -6.64 2.83
N SER A 33 -7.46 -6.71 3.28
CA SER A 33 -6.68 -5.53 3.64
C SER A 33 -6.02 -4.81 2.45
N LEU A 34 -5.99 -5.37 1.25
CA LEU A 34 -5.40 -4.76 0.07
C LEU A 34 -6.41 -4.59 -1.08
N GLU A 35 -7.64 -5.12 -0.95
CA GLU A 35 -8.73 -5.04 -1.95
C GLU A 35 -9.09 -3.62 -2.36
N LEU A 36 -8.94 -2.68 -1.43
CA LEU A 36 -9.24 -1.26 -1.64
C LEU A 36 -8.07 -0.50 -2.32
N LEU A 37 -6.84 -1.00 -2.24
CA LEU A 37 -5.70 -0.30 -2.85
C LEU A 37 -5.62 -0.54 -4.36
N SER A 38 -5.16 0.49 -5.09
CA SER A 38 -4.84 0.34 -6.52
C SER A 38 -3.73 -0.69 -6.74
N ALA A 39 -3.67 -1.27 -7.94
CA ALA A 39 -2.64 -2.27 -8.29
C ALA A 39 -1.21 -1.74 -8.08
N GLN A 40 -0.97 -0.45 -8.29
CA GLN A 40 0.33 0.18 -8.08
C GLN A 40 0.67 0.28 -6.59
N GLU A 41 -0.29 0.67 -5.76
CA GLU A 41 -0.11 0.79 -4.31
C GLU A 41 0.07 -0.57 -3.66
N ARG A 42 -0.71 -1.57 -4.06
CA ARG A 42 -0.57 -2.96 -3.62
C ARG A 42 0.83 -3.49 -3.91
N ALA A 43 1.30 -3.33 -5.15
CA ALA A 43 2.65 -3.77 -5.54
C ALA A 43 3.76 -3.08 -4.73
N TYR A 44 3.59 -1.79 -4.40
CA TYR A 44 4.53 -1.07 -3.53
C TYR A 44 4.50 -1.61 -2.10
N VAL A 45 3.31 -1.76 -1.50
CA VAL A 45 3.15 -2.26 -0.12
C VAL A 45 3.74 -3.65 0.04
N GLU A 46 3.40 -4.58 -0.87
CA GLU A 46 3.94 -5.94 -0.86
C GLU A 46 5.47 -5.95 -0.94
N LYS A 47 6.04 -5.10 -1.79
CA LYS A 47 7.49 -4.98 -1.94
C LYS A 47 8.15 -4.48 -0.65
N ILE A 48 7.61 -3.43 -0.03
CA ILE A 48 8.17 -2.89 1.21
C ILE A 48 7.99 -3.89 2.36
N GLN A 49 6.84 -4.55 2.48
CA GLN A 49 6.62 -5.60 3.48
C GLN A 49 7.59 -6.77 3.32
N ALA A 50 7.84 -7.21 2.09
CA ALA A 50 8.85 -8.24 1.82
C ALA A 50 10.24 -7.80 2.27
N ALA A 51 10.65 -6.57 1.95
CA ALA A 51 11.94 -6.02 2.38
C ALA A 51 12.04 -5.92 3.92
N LEU A 52 10.98 -5.43 4.59
CA LEU A 52 10.93 -5.36 6.05
C LEU A 52 10.96 -6.75 6.69
N GLY A 53 10.31 -7.75 6.07
CA GLY A 53 10.38 -9.14 6.48
C GLY A 53 11.80 -9.71 6.38
N THR A 54 12.53 -9.42 5.30
CA THR A 54 13.96 -9.77 5.18
C THR A 54 14.79 -9.13 6.28
N GLY A 55 14.60 -7.83 6.55
CA GLY A 55 15.29 -7.13 7.63
C GLY A 55 14.98 -7.75 9.00
N GLY A 56 13.72 -8.10 9.26
CA GLY A 56 13.30 -8.80 10.46
C GLY A 56 14.02 -10.14 10.63
N GLY A 57 14.12 -10.93 9.56
CA GLY A 57 14.87 -12.19 9.54
C GLY A 57 16.33 -12.02 9.97
N VAL A 58 17.04 -11.03 9.42
CA VAL A 58 18.43 -10.72 9.83
C VAL A 58 18.54 -10.48 11.33
N THR A 59 17.58 -9.75 11.92
CA THR A 59 17.61 -9.47 13.36
C THR A 59 17.32 -10.68 14.24
N VAL A 60 16.55 -11.65 13.74
CA VAL A 60 16.28 -12.92 14.43
C VAL A 60 17.52 -13.80 14.38
N ASP A 61 18.15 -13.93 13.22
CA ASP A 61 19.37 -14.73 13.03
C ASP A 61 20.51 -14.23 13.95
N ILE A 62 20.64 -12.91 14.09
CA ILE A 62 21.63 -12.30 15.00
C ILE A 62 21.32 -12.60 16.47
N ASP A 63 20.06 -12.50 16.89
CA ASP A 63 19.68 -12.83 18.27
C ASP A 63 19.89 -14.31 18.59
N GLU A 64 19.60 -15.20 17.63
CA GLU A 64 19.89 -16.63 17.76
C GLU A 64 21.40 -16.88 17.85
N ALA A 65 22.21 -16.21 17.03
CA ALA A 65 23.67 -16.25 17.12
C ALA A 65 24.20 -15.73 18.46
N LEU A 66 23.62 -14.66 19.00
CA LEU A 66 23.96 -14.10 20.32
C LEU A 66 23.57 -15.06 21.46
N ALA A 67 22.41 -15.71 21.37
CA ALA A 67 21.92 -16.65 22.38
C ALA A 67 22.66 -18.00 22.36
N GLY A 68 23.02 -18.48 21.17
CA GLY A 68 23.75 -19.74 20.97
C GLY A 68 25.28 -19.61 21.10
N GLY A 69 25.81 -18.38 21.20
CA GLY A 69 27.25 -18.11 21.23
C GLY A 69 27.98 -18.40 19.92
N ALA A 70 27.23 -18.61 18.83
CA ALA A 70 27.71 -19.07 17.53
C ALA A 70 27.45 -17.98 16.49
N PHE A 71 28.43 -17.11 16.29
CA PHE A 71 28.54 -16.31 15.08
C PHE A 71 29.16 -17.21 13.99
N GLY A 72 28.36 -18.10 13.41
CA GLY A 72 28.79 -19.05 12.37
C GLY A 72 27.90 -20.28 12.29
N SER A 73 27.43 -20.60 11.08
CA SER A 73 26.64 -21.80 10.81
C SER A 73 27.36 -23.08 11.23
N ALA A 74 26.69 -23.91 12.03
CA ALA A 74 26.92 -25.35 12.18
C ALA A 74 28.38 -25.80 12.37
N SER A 75 28.89 -25.73 13.60
CA SER A 75 29.51 -26.90 14.26
C SER A 75 29.69 -26.61 15.75
N ALA A 76 29.33 -27.60 16.57
CA ALA A 76 29.46 -27.51 18.02
C ALA A 76 30.94 -27.39 18.42
N GLY A 77 31.23 -26.32 19.16
CA GLY A 77 32.48 -26.14 19.90
C GLY A 77 33.62 -25.53 19.08
N SER A 78 33.80 -24.21 19.17
CA SER A 78 35.12 -23.55 19.14
C SER A 78 34.94 -22.05 19.27
N GLU A 79 36.01 -21.37 19.66
CA GLU A 79 36.12 -19.97 20.01
C GLU A 79 35.49 -18.99 19.00
N LEU A 80 35.25 -17.76 19.46
CA LEU A 80 34.73 -16.69 18.62
C LEU A 80 35.87 -16.23 17.68
N ASP A 81 35.92 -16.80 16.48
CA ASP A 81 36.83 -16.37 15.42
C ASP A 81 36.44 -14.95 14.96
N ALA A 82 37.37 -14.02 15.10
CA ALA A 82 37.17 -12.63 14.70
C ALA A 82 36.86 -12.52 13.20
N THR A 83 37.43 -13.42 12.38
CA THR A 83 37.21 -13.44 10.92
C THR A 83 35.78 -13.83 10.60
N ALA A 84 35.29 -14.96 11.13
CA ALA A 84 33.90 -15.40 10.97
C ALA A 84 32.89 -14.36 11.50
N THR A 85 33.22 -13.70 12.61
CA THR A 85 32.37 -12.64 13.19
C THR A 85 32.27 -11.43 12.27
N ILE A 86 33.41 -10.97 11.72
CA ILE A 86 33.45 -9.85 10.78
C ILE A 86 32.71 -10.20 9.48
N GLU A 87 32.87 -11.42 8.98
CA GLU A 87 32.21 -11.88 7.75
C GLU A 87 30.69 -11.90 7.89
N ALA A 88 30.17 -12.47 8.98
CA ALA A 88 28.73 -12.51 9.21
C ALA A 88 28.14 -11.12 9.54
N LEU A 89 28.86 -10.23 10.25
CA LEU A 89 28.41 -8.84 10.42
C LEU A 89 28.40 -8.08 9.09
N THR A 90 29.35 -8.37 8.21
CA THR A 90 29.40 -7.80 6.86
C THR A 90 28.24 -8.30 6.00
N ALA A 91 27.93 -9.59 6.07
CA ALA A 91 26.78 -10.18 5.38
C ALA A 91 25.45 -9.59 5.89
N ALA A 92 25.29 -9.45 7.21
CA ALA A 92 24.11 -8.82 7.81
C ALA A 92 23.95 -7.36 7.37
N ASN A 93 25.01 -6.55 7.40
CA ASN A 93 24.95 -5.16 6.93
C ASN A 93 24.61 -5.09 5.43
N ALA A 94 25.12 -6.01 4.60
CA ALA A 94 24.78 -6.06 3.18
C ALA A 94 23.28 -6.32 2.95
N MET A 95 22.70 -7.29 3.68
CA MET A 95 21.26 -7.56 3.62
C MET A 95 20.43 -6.35 4.09
N LEU A 96 20.82 -5.70 5.19
CA LEU A 96 20.14 -4.49 5.69
C LEU A 96 20.29 -3.30 4.73
N SER A 97 21.41 -3.20 4.02
CA SER A 97 21.62 -2.20 2.96
C SER A 97 20.71 -2.44 1.75
N ASP A 98 20.39 -3.69 1.44
CA ASP A 98 19.41 -4.02 0.38
C ASP A 98 17.99 -3.64 0.82
N VAL A 99 17.63 -3.86 2.08
CA VAL A 99 16.36 -3.37 2.66
C VAL A 99 16.30 -1.85 2.64
N ALA A 100 17.39 -1.17 3.02
CA ALA A 100 17.51 0.28 2.97
C ALA A 100 17.31 0.82 1.55
N ARG A 101 17.80 0.12 0.52
CA ARG A 101 17.58 0.49 -0.87
C ARG A 101 16.11 0.37 -1.28
N ALA A 102 15.45 -0.71 -0.88
CA ALA A 102 14.02 -0.89 -1.13
C ALA A 102 13.18 0.22 -0.46
N LEU A 103 13.51 0.60 0.78
CA LEU A 103 12.83 1.68 1.51
C LEU A 103 12.98 3.04 0.82
N ARG A 104 14.11 3.29 0.15
CA ARG A 104 14.37 4.54 -0.58
C ARG A 104 13.73 4.61 -1.96
N GLU A 105 13.13 3.54 -2.44
CA GLU A 105 12.40 3.61 -3.70
C GLU A 105 11.23 4.57 -3.60
N ALA A 106 11.02 5.35 -4.67
CA ALA A 106 10.03 6.40 -4.69
C ALA A 106 8.61 5.82 -4.50
N PRO A 107 7.89 6.19 -3.43
CA PRO A 107 6.52 5.73 -3.23
C PRO A 107 5.55 6.34 -4.24
N PRO A 108 4.39 5.69 -4.48
CA PRO A 108 3.29 6.30 -5.20
C PRO A 108 2.80 7.59 -4.52
N THR A 109 2.04 8.40 -5.24
CA THR A 109 1.72 9.78 -4.82
C THR A 109 0.96 9.86 -3.49
N THR A 110 0.10 8.86 -3.22
CA THR A 110 -0.68 8.67 -2.00
C THR A 110 0.17 8.30 -0.79
N MET A 111 1.35 7.70 -1.00
CA MET A 111 2.24 7.21 0.04
C MET A 111 3.51 8.06 0.22
N ARG A 112 3.59 9.26 -0.38
CA ARG A 112 4.75 10.16 -0.25
C ARG A 112 5.06 10.54 1.20
N GLY A 113 4.07 10.47 2.09
CA GLY A 113 4.26 10.68 3.52
C GLY A 113 5.24 9.69 4.19
N LEU A 114 5.65 8.61 3.50
CA LEU A 114 6.64 7.64 3.98
C LEU A 114 8.09 8.03 3.67
N ILE A 115 8.33 9.00 2.78
CA ILE A 115 9.69 9.29 2.27
C ILE A 115 10.67 9.62 3.41
N GLU A 116 10.26 10.50 4.33
CA GLU A 116 11.12 10.94 5.43
C GLU A 116 11.37 9.81 6.44
N THR A 117 10.32 9.08 6.83
CA THR A 117 10.43 7.93 7.73
C THR A 117 11.31 6.83 7.14
N ASN A 118 11.09 6.48 5.87
CA ASN A 118 11.86 5.46 5.17
C ASN A 118 13.32 5.87 5.02
N ALA A 119 13.60 7.15 4.72
CA ALA A 119 14.96 7.66 4.63
C ALA A 119 15.69 7.57 5.98
N GLY A 120 15.03 7.95 7.08
CA GLY A 120 15.58 7.85 8.43
C GLY A 120 15.85 6.40 8.85
N VAL A 121 14.93 5.48 8.57
CA VAL A 121 15.13 4.05 8.84
C VAL A 121 16.25 3.48 7.98
N ALA A 122 16.27 3.78 6.69
CA ALA A 122 17.30 3.30 5.77
C ALA A 122 18.71 3.77 6.19
N GLU A 123 18.85 4.98 6.72
CA GLU A 123 20.12 5.47 7.27
C GLU A 123 20.59 4.67 8.49
N ILE A 124 19.68 4.29 9.39
CA ILE A 124 20.01 3.43 10.54
C ILE A 124 20.47 2.05 10.05
N LEU A 125 19.78 1.47 9.07
CA LEU A 125 20.09 0.15 8.53
C LEU A 125 21.49 0.10 7.89
N GLU A 126 21.85 1.09 7.08
CA GLU A 126 23.18 1.12 6.41
C GLU A 126 24.34 1.29 7.38
N LYS A 127 24.13 2.04 8.47
CA LYS A 127 25.15 2.30 9.48
C LYS A 127 25.26 1.20 10.53
N SER A 128 24.28 0.30 10.59
CA SER A 128 24.22 -0.77 11.58
C SER A 128 25.48 -1.63 11.56
N TYR A 129 25.94 -2.03 12.75
CA TYR A 129 27.11 -2.91 12.95
C TYR A 129 28.48 -2.40 12.49
N ALA A 130 28.57 -1.24 11.82
CA ALA A 130 29.86 -0.70 11.37
C ALA A 130 30.83 -0.49 12.54
N GLY A 131 30.35 0.10 13.64
CA GLY A 131 31.15 0.28 14.86
C GLY A 131 31.48 -1.04 15.57
N CYS A 132 30.59 -2.04 15.50
CA CYS A 132 30.86 -3.36 16.09
C CYS A 132 31.93 -4.11 15.30
N LYS A 133 31.96 -3.94 13.97
CA LYS A 133 33.01 -4.48 13.11
C LYS A 133 34.37 -3.85 13.42
N GLU A 134 34.43 -2.52 13.57
CA GLU A 134 35.67 -1.82 13.96
C GLU A 134 36.17 -2.33 15.33
N MET A 135 35.27 -2.50 16.29
CA MET A 135 35.59 -3.07 17.60
C MET A 135 36.11 -4.51 17.49
N ALA A 136 35.49 -5.35 16.65
CA ALA A 136 35.93 -6.72 16.42
C ALA A 136 37.34 -6.78 15.78
N VAL A 137 37.64 -5.87 14.85
CA VAL A 137 38.98 -5.74 14.25
C VAL A 137 40.00 -5.29 15.28
N GLU A 138 39.69 -4.29 16.10
CA GLU A 138 40.58 -3.77 17.13
C GLU A 138 40.88 -4.82 18.21
N GLU A 139 39.86 -5.55 18.68
CA GLU A 139 40.03 -6.66 19.59
C GLU A 139 40.84 -7.80 18.96
N GLY A 140 40.60 -8.13 17.68
CA GLY A 140 41.40 -9.11 16.95
C GLY A 140 42.87 -8.71 16.84
N ALA A 141 43.16 -7.44 16.55
CA ALA A 141 44.52 -6.90 16.45
C ALA A 141 45.24 -6.85 17.80
N ASN A 142 44.54 -6.43 18.86
CA ASN A 142 45.07 -6.40 20.22
C ASN A 142 45.36 -7.81 20.76
N ASN A 143 44.54 -8.80 20.38
CA ASN A 143 44.77 -10.19 20.73
C ASN A 143 45.84 -10.86 19.85
N ALA A 144 46.03 -10.45 18.59
CA ALA A 144 47.17 -10.88 17.76
C ALA A 144 48.52 -10.43 18.36
N LEU A 145 48.58 -9.27 19.02
CA LEU A 145 49.73 -8.84 19.82
C LEU A 145 49.91 -9.65 21.11
N GLN A 146 48.83 -10.22 21.67
CA GLN A 146 48.89 -11.19 22.76
C GLN A 146 49.39 -12.55 22.27
N TRP A 147 48.95 -13.03 21.10
CA TRP A 147 49.50 -14.22 20.46
C TRP A 147 51.03 -14.16 20.30
N GLY A 148 51.61 -13.01 19.91
CA GLY A 148 53.07 -12.85 19.88
C GLY A 148 53.74 -12.92 21.26
N ARG A 149 52.99 -12.61 22.33
CA ARG A 149 53.41 -12.68 23.75
C ARG A 149 53.24 -14.08 24.33
N ASP A 150 52.23 -14.83 23.88
CA ASP A 150 51.90 -16.20 24.29
C ASP A 150 52.69 -17.24 23.49
N ALA A 151 53.07 -16.93 22.24
CA ALA A 151 54.04 -17.71 21.46
C ALA A 151 55.44 -17.70 22.11
N LEU A 152 55.79 -16.65 22.86
CA LEU A 152 56.94 -16.69 23.76
C LEU A 152 56.69 -17.61 24.97
N GLY A 153 55.46 -17.73 25.45
CA GLY A 153 55.06 -18.71 26.47
C GLY A 153 55.26 -20.17 26.04
N ASP A 154 55.07 -20.48 24.75
CA ASP A 154 55.34 -21.82 24.17
C ASP A 154 56.85 -22.14 24.13
N VAL A 155 57.71 -21.11 23.98
CA VAL A 155 59.17 -21.22 24.21
C VAL A 155 59.50 -21.50 25.69
N PHE A 156 58.63 -21.10 26.62
CA PHE A 156 58.82 -21.24 28.07
C PHE A 156 57.95 -22.33 28.73
N GLY A 157 57.21 -23.13 27.97
CA GLY A 157 56.55 -24.35 28.44
C GLY A 157 55.40 -24.16 29.44
N VAL A 158 54.62 -23.07 29.33
CA VAL A 158 53.38 -22.88 30.09
C VAL A 158 52.21 -22.75 29.11
N PRO A 159 51.15 -23.58 29.21
CA PRO A 159 50.01 -23.49 28.30
C PRO A 159 49.19 -22.25 28.64
N LEU A 160 49.03 -21.33 27.70
CA LEU A 160 48.14 -20.18 27.80
C LEU A 160 47.33 -20.00 26.51
N ASP A 161 46.01 -19.89 26.67
CA ASP A 161 44.94 -19.79 25.66
C ASP A 161 45.11 -18.60 24.70
N GLY A 162 45.12 -18.88 23.40
CA GLY A 162 45.18 -17.88 22.32
C GLY A 162 43.82 -17.57 21.72
N GLY A 163 42.95 -16.89 22.48
CA GLY A 163 41.63 -16.44 22.04
C GLY A 163 41.38 -14.99 22.44
N THR A 164 40.33 -14.36 21.89
CA THR A 164 39.93 -13.02 22.34
C THR A 164 39.72 -13.01 23.85
N THR A 165 40.23 -11.98 24.56
CA THR A 165 39.97 -11.90 26.01
C THR A 165 38.47 -11.98 26.27
N ALA A 166 38.06 -12.71 27.32
CA ALA A 166 36.64 -12.84 27.68
C ALA A 166 35.92 -11.49 27.80
N ALA A 167 36.67 -10.44 28.18
CA ALA A 167 36.21 -9.05 28.21
C ALA A 167 35.99 -8.46 26.80
N GLY A 168 36.92 -8.64 25.86
CA GLY A 168 36.77 -8.18 24.48
C GLY A 168 35.60 -8.83 23.74
N LYS A 169 35.43 -10.15 23.92
CA LYS A 169 34.26 -10.88 23.41
C LYS A 169 32.95 -10.33 23.97
N ALA A 170 32.88 -10.05 25.26
CA ALA A 170 31.68 -9.46 25.87
C ALA A 170 31.36 -8.06 25.32
N ARG A 171 32.38 -7.24 25.03
CA ARG A 171 32.19 -5.90 24.42
C ARG A 171 31.61 -5.97 23.01
N VAL A 172 32.16 -6.84 22.16
CA VAL A 172 31.66 -7.01 20.78
C VAL A 172 30.24 -7.55 20.79
N LEU A 173 29.93 -8.57 21.61
CA LEU A 173 28.58 -9.10 21.73
C LEU A 173 27.59 -8.07 22.26
N ALA A 174 27.98 -7.25 23.23
CA ALA A 174 27.14 -6.15 23.74
C ALA A 174 26.89 -5.07 22.67
N CYS A 175 27.90 -4.75 21.85
CA CYS A 175 27.73 -3.85 20.71
C CYS A 175 26.72 -4.41 19.71
N VAL A 176 26.88 -5.67 19.31
CA VAL A 176 26.01 -6.32 18.32
C VAL A 176 24.57 -6.41 18.85
N ALA A 177 24.38 -6.78 20.11
CA ALA A 177 23.05 -6.78 20.74
C ALA A 177 22.40 -5.38 20.76
N GLY A 178 23.19 -4.35 21.08
CA GLY A 178 22.72 -2.97 21.09
C GLY A 178 22.34 -2.45 19.71
N GLU A 179 23.15 -2.73 18.69
CA GLU A 179 22.84 -2.39 17.30
C GLU A 179 21.63 -3.17 16.78
N ASN A 180 21.52 -4.47 17.10
CA ASN A 180 20.38 -5.28 16.70
C ASN A 180 19.05 -4.76 17.28
N ALA A 181 19.06 -4.30 18.53
CA ALA A 181 17.90 -3.66 19.14
C ALA A 181 17.48 -2.38 18.41
N LYS A 182 18.44 -1.55 17.97
CA LYS A 182 18.16 -0.34 17.17
C LYS A 182 17.57 -0.69 15.80
N VAL A 183 18.13 -1.71 15.14
CA VAL A 183 17.62 -2.19 13.85
C VAL A 183 16.17 -2.68 13.99
N LYS A 184 15.87 -3.49 15.01
CA LYS A 184 14.50 -3.94 15.29
C LYS A 184 13.53 -2.78 15.51
N GLN A 185 13.94 -1.80 16.31
CA GLN A 185 13.13 -0.61 16.55
C GLN A 185 12.87 0.15 15.24
N ALA A 186 13.89 0.37 14.42
CA ALA A 186 13.78 1.09 13.15
C ALA A 186 12.87 0.37 12.15
N LEU A 187 13.00 -0.97 12.03
CA LEU A 187 12.12 -1.78 11.18
C LEU A 187 10.67 -1.74 11.65
N GLY A 188 10.43 -1.78 12.97
CA GLY A 188 9.10 -1.61 13.55
C GLY A 188 8.49 -0.24 13.21
N VAL A 189 9.26 0.84 13.34
CA VAL A 189 8.82 2.20 12.96
C VAL A 189 8.43 2.27 11.48
N ALA A 190 9.21 1.67 10.57
CA ALA A 190 8.87 1.63 9.15
C ALA A 190 7.58 0.82 8.90
N GLN A 191 7.43 -0.32 9.56
CA GLN A 191 6.26 -1.19 9.42
C GLN A 191 4.99 -0.51 9.93
N ASP A 192 5.04 0.11 11.12
CA ASP A 192 3.92 0.84 11.71
C ASP A 192 3.53 2.05 10.85
N ALA A 193 4.52 2.78 10.33
CA ALA A 193 4.26 3.90 9.42
C ALA A 193 3.58 3.44 8.12
N LEU A 194 4.03 2.33 7.54
CA LEU A 194 3.42 1.75 6.35
C LEU A 194 1.96 1.36 6.61
N TYR A 195 1.69 0.64 7.69
CA TYR A 195 0.32 0.24 8.03
C TYR A 195 -0.58 1.44 8.35
N ALA A 196 -0.07 2.45 9.05
CA ALA A 196 -0.82 3.67 9.33
C ALA A 196 -1.22 4.41 8.04
N ARG A 197 -0.33 4.44 7.02
CA ARG A 197 -0.64 5.05 5.71
C ARG A 197 -1.65 4.23 4.91
N VAL A 198 -1.52 2.91 4.92
CA VAL A 198 -2.50 2.02 4.29
C VAL A 198 -3.88 2.20 4.94
N ASP A 199 -3.94 2.29 6.26
CA ASP A 199 -5.17 2.53 7.02
C ASP A 199 -5.79 3.91 6.74
N GLU A 200 -4.96 4.95 6.58
CA GLU A 200 -5.42 6.29 6.19
C GLU A 200 -6.03 6.29 4.78
N ILE A 201 -5.41 5.62 3.80
CA ILE A 201 -5.93 5.49 2.43
C ILE A 201 -7.27 4.76 2.45
N LYS A 202 -7.37 3.64 3.17
CA LYS A 202 -8.64 2.92 3.33
C LYS A 202 -9.71 3.79 3.96
N LYS A 203 -9.38 4.54 5.01
CA LYS A 203 -10.33 5.46 5.65
C LYS A 203 -10.78 6.55 4.69
N GLN A 204 -9.90 7.05 3.82
CA GLN A 204 -10.30 8.00 2.79
C GLN A 204 -11.27 7.38 1.80
N GLU A 205 -11.02 6.15 1.34
CA GLU A 205 -11.93 5.44 0.44
C GLU A 205 -13.23 5.00 1.11
N GLU A 206 -13.20 4.63 2.39
CA GLU A 206 -14.40 4.35 3.20
C GLU A 206 -15.19 5.63 3.44
N VAL A 207 -14.53 6.75 3.71
CA VAL A 207 -15.20 8.05 3.80
C VAL A 207 -15.75 8.46 2.44
N GLU A 208 -15.05 8.22 1.33
CA GLU A 208 -15.60 8.41 0.00
C GLU A 208 -16.79 7.46 -0.26
N ARG A 209 -16.71 6.20 0.16
CA ARG A 209 -17.83 5.25 0.07
C ARG A 209 -18.96 5.56 1.06
N ASP A 210 -18.72 6.23 2.17
CA ASP A 210 -19.78 6.57 3.13
C ASP A 210 -20.40 7.92 2.74
N LEU A 211 -19.61 8.84 2.20
CA LEU A 211 -20.06 10.10 1.62
C LEU A 211 -20.77 9.88 0.27
N PHE A 212 -20.32 8.93 -0.55
CA PHE A 212 -20.79 8.67 -1.91
C PHE A 212 -21.37 7.26 -2.13
N GLY A 213 -21.45 6.39 -1.13
CA GLY A 213 -22.08 5.05 -1.25
C GLY A 213 -23.56 5.07 -0.89
N ASP A 214 -24.03 6.11 -0.20
CA ASP A 214 -25.46 6.45 -0.13
C ASP A 214 -25.80 7.61 -1.10
N GLN A 215 -24.85 8.52 -1.39
CA GLN A 215 -25.04 9.65 -2.33
C GLN A 215 -24.47 9.44 -3.74
N GLY A 216 -23.95 8.25 -4.06
CA GLY A 216 -23.70 7.82 -5.43
C GLY A 216 -25.00 7.73 -6.23
N GLY A 217 -26.13 7.65 -5.53
CA GLY A 217 -27.48 7.90 -6.04
C GLY A 217 -27.94 9.36 -5.98
N ALA A 218 -27.17 10.35 -5.52
CA ALA A 218 -27.68 11.72 -5.39
C ALA A 218 -27.15 12.68 -6.47
N ILE A 219 -25.94 12.53 -7.01
CA ILE A 219 -25.33 13.60 -7.82
C ILE A 219 -25.23 13.20 -9.28
N CYS A 220 -25.94 13.90 -10.18
CA CYS A 220 -25.70 13.81 -11.62
C CYS A 220 -24.61 14.82 -12.01
N PHE A 221 -23.35 14.39 -12.10
CA PHE A 221 -22.17 15.23 -12.31
C PHE A 221 -22.26 16.17 -13.54
N ILE A 222 -22.57 15.62 -14.72
CA ILE A 222 -22.67 16.42 -15.96
C ILE A 222 -23.85 17.40 -15.88
N ALA A 223 -25.00 16.97 -15.34
CA ALA A 223 -26.17 17.81 -15.21
C ALA A 223 -25.96 18.94 -14.20
N THR A 224 -25.30 18.66 -13.09
CA THR A 224 -24.93 19.66 -12.07
C THR A 224 -23.94 20.67 -12.64
N ALA A 225 -22.95 20.23 -13.43
CA ALA A 225 -22.02 21.14 -14.11
C ALA A 225 -22.69 22.03 -15.16
N ALA A 226 -23.76 21.55 -15.81
CA ALA A 226 -24.51 22.29 -16.83
C ALA A 226 -25.54 23.27 -16.23
N TYR A 227 -26.30 22.87 -15.19
CA TYR A 227 -27.28 23.73 -14.51
C TYR A 227 -26.65 24.63 -13.46
N GLY A 228 -25.50 24.25 -12.88
CA GLY A 228 -24.75 25.03 -11.88
C GLY A 228 -25.38 24.99 -10.50
N THR A 229 -26.34 24.09 -10.34
CA THR A 229 -26.99 23.75 -9.10
C THR A 229 -27.36 22.27 -9.19
N SER A 230 -27.25 21.57 -8.06
CA SER A 230 -27.67 20.17 -7.92
C SER A 230 -29.16 20.04 -7.58
N SER A 231 -29.86 21.17 -7.43
CA SER A 231 -31.28 21.27 -7.05
C SER A 231 -32.18 21.73 -8.21
N ALA A 232 -31.73 21.57 -9.45
CA ALA A 232 -32.59 21.83 -10.61
C ALA A 232 -33.63 20.71 -10.74
N VAL A 233 -34.90 21.07 -10.93
CA VAL A 233 -36.04 20.13 -11.09
C VAL A 233 -35.77 19.10 -12.19
N GLN A 234 -35.04 19.49 -13.23
CA GLN A 234 -34.63 18.60 -14.32
C GLN A 234 -33.70 17.47 -13.86
N ILE A 235 -32.86 17.72 -12.84
CA ILE A 235 -31.98 16.71 -12.27
C ILE A 235 -32.80 15.67 -11.50
N ASP A 236 -33.88 16.09 -10.83
CA ASP A 236 -34.76 15.18 -10.09
C ASP A 236 -35.45 14.18 -11.03
N VAL A 237 -35.89 14.62 -12.21
CA VAL A 237 -36.43 13.71 -13.25
C VAL A 237 -35.42 12.64 -13.66
N LEU A 238 -34.16 13.02 -13.84
CA LEU A 238 -33.09 12.08 -14.22
C LEU A 238 -32.73 11.12 -13.06
N ARG A 239 -32.79 11.59 -11.82
CA ARG A 239 -32.60 10.77 -10.62
C ARG A 239 -33.69 9.71 -10.50
N SER A 240 -34.97 10.12 -10.59
CA SER A 240 -36.10 9.17 -10.56
C SER A 240 -35.99 8.14 -11.67
N PHE A 241 -35.64 8.53 -12.89
CA PHE A 241 -35.43 7.59 -13.98
C PHE A 241 -34.27 6.62 -13.71
N ARG A 242 -33.16 7.11 -13.15
CA ARG A 242 -32.05 6.24 -12.76
C ARG A 242 -32.50 5.21 -11.72
N ASP A 243 -33.20 5.65 -10.68
CA ASP A 243 -33.53 4.82 -9.53
C ASP A 243 -34.67 3.83 -9.83
N GLU A 244 -35.68 4.26 -10.58
CA GLU A 244 -36.86 3.44 -10.89
C GLU A 244 -36.68 2.56 -12.14
N VAL A 245 -35.82 2.96 -13.09
CA VAL A 245 -35.63 2.22 -14.35
C VAL A 245 -34.25 1.59 -14.44
N LEU A 246 -33.17 2.39 -14.35
CA LEU A 246 -31.83 1.88 -14.61
C LEU A 246 -31.36 0.91 -13.51
N MET A 247 -31.61 1.23 -12.24
CA MET A 247 -31.17 0.41 -11.12
C MET A 247 -31.90 -0.96 -11.03
N GLN A 248 -33.03 -1.11 -11.71
CA GLN A 248 -33.79 -2.37 -11.75
C GLN A 248 -33.13 -3.46 -12.62
N SER A 249 -32.17 -3.10 -13.48
CA SER A 249 -31.50 -4.03 -14.39
C SER A 249 -29.98 -4.02 -14.19
N GLU A 250 -29.33 -5.17 -14.40
CA GLU A 250 -27.85 -5.27 -14.32
C GLU A 250 -27.18 -4.35 -15.34
N ALA A 251 -27.66 -4.36 -16.59
CA ALA A 251 -27.13 -3.47 -17.63
C ALA A 251 -27.32 -1.97 -17.29
N GLY A 252 -28.42 -1.61 -16.62
CA GLY A 252 -28.63 -0.24 -16.16
C GLY A 252 -27.70 0.14 -15.01
N ARG A 253 -27.41 -0.78 -14.08
CA ARG A 253 -26.41 -0.57 -13.02
C ARG A 253 -25.00 -0.39 -13.59
N ASP A 254 -24.61 -1.17 -14.60
CA ASP A 254 -23.31 -1.03 -15.27
C ASP A 254 -23.19 0.30 -16.02
N LEU A 255 -24.26 0.72 -16.70
CA LEU A 255 -24.31 2.03 -17.38
C LEU A 255 -24.14 3.18 -16.37
N VAL A 256 -24.81 3.08 -15.24
CA VAL A 256 -24.70 4.05 -14.14
C VAL A 256 -23.27 4.05 -13.58
N GLY A 257 -22.69 2.88 -13.33
CA GLY A 257 -21.29 2.74 -12.90
C GLY A 257 -20.31 3.39 -13.88
N PHE A 258 -20.47 3.14 -15.18
CA PHE A 258 -19.66 3.78 -16.23
C PHE A 258 -19.83 5.30 -16.24
N TYR A 259 -21.07 5.79 -16.11
CA TYR A 259 -21.34 7.22 -16.00
C TYR A 259 -20.60 7.84 -14.80
N TYR A 260 -20.68 7.23 -13.63
CA TYR A 260 -20.03 7.74 -12.42
C TYR A 260 -18.50 7.66 -12.49
N ALA A 261 -17.93 6.67 -13.18
CA ALA A 261 -16.49 6.57 -13.38
C ALA A 261 -15.94 7.61 -14.40
N ALA A 262 -16.67 7.85 -15.49
CA ALA A 262 -16.18 8.70 -16.59
C ALA A 262 -16.60 10.18 -16.48
N SER A 263 -17.69 10.48 -15.77
CA SER A 263 -18.27 11.83 -15.73
C SER A 263 -17.51 12.87 -14.91
N PRO A 264 -16.77 12.57 -13.81
CA PRO A 264 -16.11 13.60 -13.01
C PRO A 264 -15.14 14.50 -13.79
N PRO A 265 -14.17 13.97 -14.58
CA PRO A 265 -13.26 14.83 -15.34
C PRO A 265 -13.97 15.61 -16.45
N VAL A 266 -15.04 15.05 -17.02
CA VAL A 266 -15.85 15.70 -18.05
C VAL A 266 -16.67 16.86 -17.46
N ALA A 267 -17.28 16.64 -16.29
CA ALA A 267 -18.06 17.65 -15.58
C ALA A 267 -17.19 18.84 -15.16
N ASP A 268 -15.98 18.57 -14.68
CA ASP A 268 -15.02 19.61 -14.27
C ASP A 268 -14.51 20.44 -15.47
N PHE A 269 -14.42 19.83 -16.66
CA PHE A 269 -14.12 20.57 -17.89
C PHE A 269 -15.29 21.47 -18.32
N ILE A 270 -16.53 20.99 -18.23
CA ILE A 270 -17.75 21.74 -18.58
C ILE A 270 -17.96 22.92 -17.63
N ALA A 271 -17.77 22.73 -16.32
CA ALA A 271 -17.96 23.77 -15.31
C ALA A 271 -17.04 24.98 -15.51
N ARG A 272 -15.88 24.80 -16.13
CA ARG A 272 -14.91 25.86 -16.41
C ARG A 272 -15.23 26.71 -17.65
N HIS A 273 -16.20 26.30 -18.47
CA HIS A 273 -16.50 26.95 -19.75
C HIS A 273 -17.99 27.30 -19.87
N GLU A 274 -18.35 28.57 -19.66
CA GLU A 274 -19.74 29.06 -19.68
C GLU A 274 -20.49 28.79 -21.00
N THR A 275 -19.79 28.87 -22.14
CA THR A 275 -20.36 28.56 -23.46
C THR A 275 -20.66 27.07 -23.59
N LEU A 276 -19.74 26.21 -23.15
CA LEU A 276 -19.90 24.76 -23.20
C LEU A 276 -21.01 24.29 -22.25
N ARG A 277 -21.08 24.88 -21.07
CA ARG A 277 -22.15 24.67 -20.09
C ARG A 277 -23.55 24.93 -20.68
N THR A 278 -23.71 26.03 -21.41
CA THR A 278 -24.97 26.36 -22.10
C THR A 278 -25.30 25.36 -23.19
N VAL A 279 -24.30 24.99 -24.01
CA VAL A 279 -24.49 23.99 -25.08
C VAL A 279 -24.86 22.63 -24.51
N VAL A 280 -24.18 22.16 -23.47
CA VAL A 280 -24.48 20.86 -22.84
C VAL A 280 -25.86 20.87 -22.18
N ARG A 281 -26.25 21.98 -21.55
CA ARG A 281 -27.59 22.13 -20.99
C ARG A 281 -28.67 22.05 -22.06
N GLU A 282 -28.62 22.93 -23.06
CA GLU A 282 -29.72 23.12 -24.01
C GLU A 282 -29.73 22.06 -25.13
N ALA A 283 -28.55 21.59 -25.57
CA ALA A 283 -28.46 20.67 -26.71
C ALA A 283 -28.45 19.19 -26.30
N ILE A 284 -28.12 18.87 -25.03
CA ILE A 284 -27.98 17.49 -24.56
C ILE A 284 -28.95 17.19 -23.42
N ILE A 285 -28.84 17.92 -22.31
CA ILE A 285 -29.57 17.55 -21.08
C ILE A 285 -31.07 17.86 -21.19
N ASP A 286 -31.44 19.07 -21.60
CA ASP A 286 -32.84 19.49 -21.71
C ASP A 286 -33.65 18.57 -22.67
N PRO A 287 -33.14 18.17 -23.85
CA PRO A 287 -33.81 17.17 -24.70
C PRO A 287 -33.96 15.80 -24.03
N ILE A 288 -32.94 15.31 -23.32
CA ILE A 288 -33.01 14.02 -22.62
C ILE A 288 -34.06 14.08 -21.51
N VAL A 289 -34.07 15.14 -20.71
CA VAL A 289 -35.07 15.37 -19.65
C VAL A 289 -36.47 15.40 -20.24
N ALA A 290 -36.67 16.09 -21.37
CA ALA A 290 -37.97 16.13 -22.05
C ALA A 290 -38.44 14.75 -22.52
N VAL A 291 -37.54 13.91 -23.05
CA VAL A 291 -37.86 12.54 -23.46
C VAL A 291 -38.18 11.66 -22.25
N VAL A 292 -37.39 11.74 -21.19
CA VAL A 292 -37.57 10.94 -19.97
C VAL A 292 -38.87 11.31 -19.26
N ALA A 293 -39.16 12.61 -19.12
CA ALA A 293 -40.41 13.12 -18.55
C ALA A 293 -41.62 12.74 -19.41
N ALA A 294 -41.52 12.79 -20.74
CA ALA A 294 -42.60 12.33 -21.63
C ALA A 294 -42.86 10.82 -21.48
N ALA A 295 -41.83 10.05 -21.16
CA ALA A 295 -41.92 8.61 -20.92
C ALA A 295 -42.31 8.26 -19.48
N GLU A 296 -42.45 9.23 -18.57
CA GLU A 296 -42.72 9.01 -17.13
C GLU A 296 -43.93 8.11 -16.88
N CYS A 297 -45.00 8.27 -17.67
CA CYS A 297 -46.20 7.42 -17.60
C CYS A 297 -45.94 5.92 -17.90
N VAL A 298 -44.81 5.59 -18.54
CA VAL A 298 -44.44 4.21 -18.89
C VAL A 298 -43.72 3.51 -17.73
N TRP A 299 -43.00 4.26 -16.88
CA TRP A 299 -42.14 3.68 -15.84
C TRP A 299 -42.54 4.02 -14.41
N SER A 300 -43.17 5.17 -14.15
CA SER A 300 -43.74 5.49 -12.84
C SER A 300 -45.03 4.68 -12.61
N THR A 301 -44.93 3.51 -11.98
CA THR A 301 -46.08 2.63 -11.62
C THR A 301 -46.44 2.62 -10.12
N SER A 302 -46.00 3.60 -9.34
CA SER A 302 -46.40 3.72 -7.94
C SER A 302 -46.57 5.17 -7.49
N TRP A 303 -47.81 5.63 -7.50
CA TRP A 303 -48.35 6.63 -6.57
C TRP A 303 -49.47 5.96 -5.77
#